data_AF-A0A951PUT0-F1
#
_entry.id   AF-A0A951PUT0-F1
#
_cell.length_a   1.000
_cell.length_b   1.000
_cell.length_c   1.000
_cell.angle_alpha   90.00
_cell.angle_beta   90.00
_cell.angle_gamma   90.00
#
_symmetry.space_group_name_H-M   'P 1'
#
loop_
_entity.id
_entity.type
_entity.pdbx_description
1 polymer ?
#
loop_
_entity_poly.entity_id
_entity_poly.type
_entity_poly.pdbx_seq_one_letter_code
_entity_poly.pdbx_strand_id
1 'polypeptide(L)'
;MRNFAPRITKRGPFGGPAEYESFSEIVSAVNQWIDNRTIQVINVETVVLPDRLEGTSDSFYGVTVSNGVYPVTTSSGITINCFQCVRVWYRE
;
A
#
# COMPACT_ATOMS: atom_id res chain seq x y z
N MET A 1 -14.01 7.24 4.08
CA MET A 1 -13.19 6.01 3.98
C MET A 1 -11.72 6.38 4.09
N ARG A 2 -10.88 5.49 4.60
CA ARG A 2 -9.43 5.70 4.75
C ARG A 2 -8.67 4.46 4.33
N ASN A 3 -7.63 4.64 3.52
CA ASN A 3 -6.73 3.57 3.08
C ASN A 3 -5.47 3.56 3.94
N PHE A 4 -5.00 2.38 4.32
CA PHE A 4 -3.78 2.14 5.07
C PHE A 4 -2.84 1.35 4.17
N ALA A 5 -1.99 2.09 3.46
CA ALA A 5 -0.95 1.53 2.60
C ALA A 5 0.30 1.14 3.42
N PRO A 6 1.05 0.13 3.00
CA PRO A 6 2.31 -0.25 3.64
C PRO A 6 3.27 0.94 3.63
N ARG A 7 3.88 1.24 4.77
CA ARG A 7 4.94 2.25 4.84
C ARG A 7 6.28 1.62 4.45
N ILE A 8 7.18 2.44 3.91
CA ILE A 8 8.56 2.04 3.69
C ILE A 8 9.25 1.98 5.06
N THR A 9 9.67 0.79 5.48
CA THR A 9 10.41 0.56 6.74
C THR A 9 11.88 0.87 6.58
N LYS A 10 12.45 0.56 5.41
CA LYS A 10 13.87 0.78 5.12
C LYS A 10 14.05 1.13 3.65
N ARG A 11 14.79 2.20 3.37
CA ARG A 11 15.22 2.50 1.99
C ARG A 11 16.53 1.78 1.71
N GLY A 12 16.63 1.09 0.58
CA GLY A 12 17.87 0.45 0.16
C GLY A 12 18.97 1.49 -0.12
N PRO A 13 20.25 1.16 0.15
CA PRO A 13 21.37 2.03 -0.19
C PRO A 13 21.44 2.26 -1.71
N PHE A 14 21.85 3.45 -2.14
CA PHE A 14 22.03 3.83 -3.55
C PHE A 14 20.79 3.63 -4.46
N GLY A 15 19.58 3.86 -3.93
CA GLY A 15 18.35 3.63 -4.69
C GLY A 15 18.00 2.15 -4.86
N GLY A 16 18.62 1.28 -4.05
CA GLY A 16 18.26 -0.13 -3.95
C GLY A 16 16.84 -0.34 -3.42
N PRO A 17 16.35 -1.60 -3.45
CA PRO A 17 14.97 -1.93 -3.09
C PRO A 17 14.61 -1.42 -1.70
N ALA A 18 13.46 -0.77 -1.60
CA ALA A 18 12.89 -0.32 -0.33
C ALA A 18 12.17 -1.50 0.31
N GLU A 19 12.40 -1.76 1.60
CA GLU A 19 11.62 -2.70 2.42
C GLU A 19 10.32 -2.01 2.85
N TYR A 20 9.22 -2.75 2.80
CA TYR A 20 7.89 -2.28 3.19
C TYR A 20 7.41 -3.00 4.45
N GLU A 21 6.51 -2.35 5.19
CA GLU A 21 5.76 -2.99 6.27
C GLU A 21 5.02 -4.22 5.75
N SER A 22 5.02 -5.27 6.56
CA SER A 22 4.20 -6.45 6.33
C SER A 22 2.71 -6.11 6.45
N PHE A 23 1.86 -6.92 5.79
CA PHE A 23 0.41 -6.73 5.88
C PHE A 23 -0.09 -6.84 7.34
N SER A 24 0.52 -7.68 8.17
CA SER A 24 0.20 -7.77 9.60
C SER A 24 0.48 -6.46 10.36
N GLU A 25 1.55 -5.75 10.01
CA GLU A 25 1.86 -4.44 10.61
C GLU A 25 0.81 -3.39 10.21
N ILE A 26 0.35 -3.42 8.95
CA ILE A 26 -0.76 -2.55 8.49
C ILE A 26 -2.03 -2.84 9.29
N VAL A 27 -2.41 -4.12 9.44
CA VAL A 27 -3.61 -4.50 10.21
C VAL A 27 -3.49 -4.07 11.67
N SER A 28 -2.31 -4.23 12.28
CA SER A 28 -2.05 -3.76 13.65
C SER A 28 -2.23 -2.25 13.78
N ALA A 29 -1.71 -1.47 12.81
CA ALA A 29 -1.86 -0.03 12.77
C ALA A 29 -3.32 0.41 12.57
N VAL A 30 -4.08 -0.34 11.76
CA VAL A 30 -5.53 -0.12 11.55
C VAL A 30 -6.29 -0.34 12.85
N ASN A 31 -6.03 -1.45 13.56
CA ASN A 31 -6.70 -1.73 14.83
C ASN A 31 -6.43 -0.63 15.86
N GLN A 32 -5.17 -0.23 16.03
CA GLN A 32 -4.82 0.90 16.90
C GLN A 32 -5.50 2.21 16.47
N TRP A 33 -5.65 2.45 15.17
CA TRP A 33 -6.31 3.64 14.64
C TRP A 33 -7.82 3.66 14.94
N ILE A 34 -8.47 2.49 14.90
CA ILE A 34 -9.89 2.30 15.24
C ILE A 34 -10.07 2.48 16.75
N ASP A 35 -9.27 1.81 17.57
CA ASP A 35 -9.40 1.82 19.04
C ASP A 35 -9.24 3.22 19.64
N ASN A 36 -8.36 4.04 19.04
CA ASN A 36 -8.10 5.41 19.50
C ASN A 36 -9.12 6.43 19.00
N ARG A 37 -10.19 6.00 18.32
CA ARG A 37 -11.22 6.89 17.77
C ARG A 37 -12.62 6.43 18.14
N THR A 38 -13.47 7.39 18.49
CA THR A 38 -14.91 7.16 18.57
C THR A 38 -15.50 7.20 17.17
N ILE A 39 -15.27 6.13 16.40
CA ILE A 39 -15.82 5.97 15.03
C ILE A 39 -16.65 4.70 14.95
N GLN A 40 -17.73 4.76 14.17
CA GLN A 40 -18.47 3.56 13.80
C GLN A 40 -17.84 2.97 12.54
N VAL A 41 -17.18 1.82 12.66
CA VAL A 41 -16.67 1.07 11.51
C VAL A 41 -17.86 0.47 10.75
N ILE A 42 -17.95 0.80 9.46
CA ILE A 42 -18.99 0.31 8.54
C ILE A 42 -18.51 -0.95 7.83
N ASN A 43 -17.28 -0.93 7.32
CA ASN A 43 -16.69 -2.04 6.56
C ASN A 43 -15.16 -1.97 6.58
N VAL A 44 -14.51 -3.12 6.46
CA VAL A 44 -13.05 -3.23 6.33
C VAL A 44 -12.74 -4.17 5.17
N GLU A 45 -11.95 -3.69 4.22
CA GLU A 45 -11.63 -4.41 2.98
C GLU A 45 -10.12 -4.52 2.80
N THR A 46 -9.66 -5.66 2.29
CA THR A 46 -8.32 -5.79 1.73
C THR A 46 -8.38 -5.43 0.26
N VAL A 47 -7.68 -4.37 -0.12
CA VAL A 47 -7.67 -3.85 -1.50
C VAL A 47 -6.26 -3.96 -2.05
N VAL A 48 -6.16 -4.36 -3.32
CA VAL A 48 -4.91 -4.32 -4.08
C VAL A 48 -4.93 -3.06 -4.94
N LEU A 49 -3.92 -2.21 -4.80
CA LEU A 49 -3.79 -0.99 -5.58
C LEU A 49 -2.48 -0.98 -6.35
N PRO A 50 -2.48 -0.44 -7.59
CA PRO A 50 -1.24 -0.19 -8.31
C PRO A 50 -0.44 0.93 -7.63
N ASP A 51 0.87 0.72 -7.52
CA ASP A 51 1.86 1.69 -7.03
C ASP A 51 1.97 2.91 -7.96
N ARG A 52 1.69 2.71 -9.26
CA ARG A 52 1.54 3.78 -10.26
C ARG A 52 0.44 3.45 -11.27
N LEU A 53 -0.53 4.36 -11.43
CA LEU A 53 -1.33 4.49 -12.65
C LEU A 53 -0.64 5.59 -13.47
N GLU A 54 0.05 5.24 -14.56
CA GLU A 54 0.62 6.26 -15.46
C GLU A 54 -0.50 7.06 -16.11
N GLY A 55 -0.65 8.30 -15.66
CA GLY A 55 -1.47 9.35 -16.26
C GLY A 55 -0.97 10.76 -15.97
N THR A 56 0.16 10.92 -15.28
CA THR A 56 0.75 12.22 -15.00
C THR A 56 2.26 12.14 -15.04
N SER A 57 2.82 12.98 -15.90
CA SER A 57 4.23 13.19 -16.14
C SER A 57 5.01 13.50 -14.87
N ASP A 58 6.21 12.94 -14.84
CA ASP A 58 7.45 13.46 -14.26
C ASP A 58 8.00 12.80 -12.99
N SER A 59 9.30 12.52 -13.07
CA SER A 59 10.26 12.14 -12.03
C SER A 59 10.17 10.74 -11.36
N PHE A 60 11.09 9.90 -11.82
CA PHE A 60 12.12 9.20 -11.03
C PHE A 60 11.70 8.33 -9.81
N TYR A 61 12.01 7.03 -9.93
CA TYR A 61 12.77 6.17 -9.00
C TYR A 61 12.33 4.72 -9.24
N GLY A 62 13.29 3.88 -9.62
CA GLY A 62 13.08 2.46 -9.86
C GLY A 62 12.60 1.77 -8.58
N VAL A 63 11.33 1.36 -8.57
CA VAL A 63 10.77 0.51 -7.53
C VAL A 63 11.23 -0.91 -7.84
N THR A 64 12.39 -1.27 -7.29
CA THR A 64 12.85 -2.66 -7.27
C THR A 64 12.21 -3.32 -6.05
N VAL A 65 11.52 -4.41 -6.34
CA VAL A 65 10.51 -5.10 -5.53
C VAL A 65 11.04 -5.55 -4.16
N SER A 66 10.25 -5.34 -3.10
CA SER A 66 10.38 -6.07 -1.83
C SER A 66 8.99 -6.35 -1.23
N ASN A 67 8.96 -7.21 -0.19
CA ASN A 67 7.87 -7.92 0.51
C ASN A 67 6.47 -7.28 0.69
N GLY A 68 6.23 -6.03 0.29
CA GLY A 68 4.91 -5.37 0.32
C GLY A 68 4.35 -4.94 -1.03
N VAL A 69 5.16 -5.01 -2.10
CA VAL A 69 4.79 -4.66 -3.48
C VAL A 69 5.09 -5.87 -4.36
N TYR A 70 4.17 -6.26 -5.25
CA TYR A 70 4.37 -7.37 -6.17
C TYR A 70 4.02 -6.95 -7.61
N PRO A 71 4.80 -7.42 -8.60
CA PRO A 71 4.53 -7.14 -10.00
C PRO A 71 3.31 -7.94 -10.49
N VAL A 72 2.43 -7.29 -11.25
CA VAL A 72 1.29 -7.89 -11.93
C VAL A 72 1.40 -7.56 -13.41
N THR A 73 1.47 -8.58 -14.26
CA THR A 73 1.47 -8.41 -15.72
C THR A 73 0.04 -8.42 -16.24
N THR A 74 -0.37 -7.34 -16.91
CA THR A 74 -1.68 -7.24 -17.56
C THR A 74 -1.73 -8.08 -18.84
N SER A 75 -2.94 -8.32 -19.36
CA SER A 75 -3.13 -9.02 -20.64
C SER A 75 -2.50 -8.29 -21.84
N SER A 76 -2.23 -6.98 -21.71
CA SER A 76 -1.51 -6.18 -22.71
C SER A 76 0.02 -6.28 -22.60
N GLY A 77 0.55 -7.11 -21.70
CA GLY A 77 1.99 -7.30 -21.49
C GLY A 77 2.67 -6.22 -20.65
N ILE A 78 1.91 -5.35 -20.00
CA ILE A 78 2.45 -4.28 -19.15
C ILE A 78 2.57 -4.80 -17.72
N THR A 79 3.75 -4.66 -17.11
CA THR A 79 3.96 -5.02 -15.71
C THR A 79 3.74 -3.80 -14.82
N ILE A 80 2.77 -3.90 -13.90
CA ILE A 80 2.43 -2.86 -12.94
C ILE A 80 2.79 -3.38 -11.55
N ASN A 81 3.47 -2.56 -10.75
CA ASN A 81 3.71 -2.86 -9.35
C ASN A 81 2.43 -2.62 -8.56
N CYS A 82 2.00 -3.59 -7.76
CA CYS A 82 0.80 -3.52 -6.93
C CYS A 82 1.14 -3.74 -5.46
N PHE A 83 0.42 -3.11 -4.55
CA PHE A 83 0.53 -3.33 -3.11
C PHE A 83 -0.83 -3.66 -2.50
N GLN A 84 -0.83 -4.42 -1.39
CA GLN A 84 -2.04 -4.68 -0.62
C GLN A 84 -2.18 -3.62 0.48
N CYS A 85 -3.36 -3.05 0.62
CA CYS A 85 -3.69 -2.09 1.66
C CYS A 85 -5.02 -2.45 2.33
N VAL A 86 -5.21 -1.99 3.57
CA VAL A 86 -6.49 -2.10 4.27
C VAL A 86 -7.29 -0.83 4.04
N ARG A 87 -8.54 -0.95 3.60
CA ARG A 87 -9.48 0.17 3.46
C ARG A 87 -10.54 0.06 4.55
N VAL A 88 -10.69 1.12 5.33
CA VAL A 88 -11.72 1.23 6.36
C VAL A 88 -12.77 2.23 5.94
N TRP A 89 -14.01 1.78 5.89
CA TRP A 89 -15.20 2.61 5.77
C TRP A 89 -15.73 2.86 7.18
N TYR A 90 -15.92 4.14 7.53
CA TYR A 90 -16.31 4.54 8.88
C TYR A 90 -17.21 5.77 8.83
N ARG A 91 -17.97 5.97 9.91
CA ARG A 91 -18.76 7.17 10.21
C ARG A 91 -18.26 7.78 11.53
N GLU A 92 -18.22 9.10 11.59
CA GLU A 92 -17.94 9.89 12.80
C GLU A 92 -19.26 10.24 13.51
#